data_AF-A0A257YGT2-F1
#
_entry.id   AF-A0A257YGT2-F1
#
_cell.length_a   1.000
_cell.length_b   1.000
_cell.length_c   1.000
_cell.angle_alpha   90.00
_cell.angle_beta   90.00
_cell.angle_gamma   90.00
#
_symmetry.space_group_name_H-M   'P 1'
#
loop_
_entity.id
_entity.type
_entity.pdbx_description
1 polymer ?
#
loop_
_entity_poly.entity_id
_entity_poly.type
_entity_poly.pdbx_seq_one_letter_code
_entity_poly.pdbx_strand_id
1 'polypeptide(L)' 'MKAVSTLLGVVMICLGGIWILQGLNVAFLDSFMAGDPQWALWGAVLALFGIGQAVWSVTRKR' A
#
# COMPACT_ATOMS: atom_id res chain seq x y z
N MET A 1 -20.00 8.16 1.80
CA MET A 1 -19.28 7.12 2.60
C MET A 1 -18.53 6.11 1.73
N LYS A 2 -19.14 5.43 0.75
CA LYS A 2 -18.46 4.38 -0.07
C LYS A 2 -17.22 4.90 -0.82
N ALA A 3 -17.33 6.01 -1.54
CA ALA A 3 -16.22 6.59 -2.30
C ALA A 3 -15.01 6.95 -1.42
N VAL A 4 -15.25 7.46 -0.20
CA VAL A 4 -14.17 7.80 0.75
C VAL A 4 -13.43 6.56 1.22
N SER A 5 -14.16 5.47 1.50
CA SER A 5 -13.55 4.20 1.91
C SER A 5 -12.77 3.55 0.77
N THR A 6 -13.24 3.62 -0.47
CA THR A 6 -12.48 3.14 -1.64
C THR A 6 -11.24 3.99 -1.89
N LEU A 7 -11.34 5.32 -1.76
CA LEU A 7 -10.22 6.24 -1.92
C LEU A 7 -9.14 5.98 -0.86
N LEU A 8 -9.54 5.73 0.39
CA LEU A 8 -8.62 5.39 1.47
C LEU A 8 -7.83 4.11 1.16
N GLY A 9 -8.51 3.06 0.69
CA GLY A 9 -7.87 1.80 0.29
C GLY A 9 -6.89 1.98 -0.86
N VAL A 10 -7.24 2.79 -1.87
CA VAL A 10 -6.34 3.12 -2.99
C VAL A 10 -5.09 3.86 -2.51
N VAL A 11 -5.23 4.83 -1.61
CA VAL A 11 -4.08 5.55 -1.04
C VAL A 11 -3.16 4.61 -0.27
N MET A 12 -3.71 3.68 0.52
CA MET A 12 -2.92 2.67 1.24
C MET A 12 -2.15 1.74 0.29
N ILE A 13 -2.76 1.36 -0.83
CA ILE A 13 -2.09 0.55 -1.87
C ILE A 13 -0.95 1.34 -2.52
N CYS A 14 -1.17 2.62 -2.86
CA CYS A 14 -0.14 3.47 -3.44
C CYS A 14 1.05 3.67 -2.48
N LEU A 15 0.79 3.94 -1.20
CA LEU A 15 1.83 4.08 -0.18
C LEU A 15 2.59 2.76 0.03
N GLY A 16 1.89 1.63 0.07
CA GLY A 16 2.52 0.31 0.18
C GLY A 16 3.40 -0.01 -1.04
N GLY A 17 2.95 0.36 -2.24
CA GLY A 17 3.72 0.26 -3.47
C GLY A 17 5.00 1.10 -3.45
N ILE A 18 4.94 2.33 -2.93
CA ILE A 18 6.12 3.20 -2.77
C ILE A 18 7.13 2.56 -1.81
N TRP A 19 6.68 1.99 -0.68
CA TRP A 19 7.57 1.30 0.25
C TRP A 19 8.19 0.02 -0.32
N ILE A 20 7.44 -0.73 -1.15
CA ILE A 20 7.98 -1.87 -1.90
C ILE A 20 9.07 -1.41 -2.88
N LEU A 21 8.80 -0.35 -3.64
CA LEU A 21 9.76 0.21 -4.60
C LEU A 21 11.02 0.75 -3.91
N GLN A 22 10.89 1.35 -2.73
CA GLN A 22 12.00 1.80 -1.89
C GLN A 22 12.80 0.63 -1.32
N GLY A 23 12.12 -0.35 -0.70
CA GLY A 23 12.78 -1.51 -0.10
C GLY A 23 13.48 -2.41 -1.14
N LEU A 24 12.97 -2.47 -2.37
CA LEU A 24 13.62 -3.16 -3.49
C LEU A 24 14.72 -2.35 -4.20
N ASN A 25 15.02 -1.15 -3.71
CA ASN A 25 16.04 -0.27 -4.29
C ASN A 25 15.74 0.13 -5.77
N VAL A 26 14.46 0.17 -6.16
CA VAL A 26 14.04 0.45 -7.54
C VAL A 26 13.73 1.93 -7.75
N ALA A 27 13.00 2.56 -6.81
CA ALA A 27 12.59 3.96 -6.93
C ALA A 27 12.49 4.64 -5.56
N PHE A 28 12.69 5.97 -5.54
CA PHE A 28 12.78 6.81 -4.33
C PHE A 28 13.95 6.43 -3.41
N LEU A 29 15.13 6.29 -4.01
CA LEU A 29 16.36 5.91 -3.31
C LEU A 29 16.91 6.98 -2.35
N ASP A 30 16.39 8.20 -2.44
CA ASP A 30 16.80 9.36 -1.64
C ASP A 30 16.12 9.37 -0.25
N SER A 31 16.04 8.20 0.40
CA SER A 31 15.40 8.03 1.69
C SER A 31 16.06 6.94 2.52
N PHE A 32 15.98 7.06 3.85
CA PHE A 32 16.50 6.07 4.83
C PHE A 32 15.97 4.65 4.64
N MET A 33 14.90 4.48 3.86
CA MET A 33 14.20 3.21 3.62
C MET A 33 14.71 2.49 2.36
N ALA A 34 15.58 3.12 1.58
CA ALA A 34 16.00 2.62 0.29
C ALA A 34 17.04 1.50 0.41
N GLY A 35 16.71 0.31 -0.11
CA GLY A 35 17.59 -0.87 -0.07
C GLY A 35 17.43 -1.76 1.15
N ASP A 36 16.50 -1.46 2.05
CA ASP A 36 16.16 -2.33 3.18
C ASP A 36 14.95 -3.22 2.87
N PRO A 37 15.11 -4.55 2.75
CA PRO A 37 14.02 -5.45 2.40
C PRO A 37 12.92 -5.51 3.47
N GLN A 38 13.20 -5.07 4.71
CA GLN A 38 12.17 -4.89 5.75
C GLN A 38 11.07 -3.93 5.30
N TRP A 39 11.41 -2.82 4.64
CA TRP A 39 10.43 -1.84 4.14
C TRP A 39 9.59 -2.39 3.00
N ALA A 40 10.17 -3.24 2.15
CA ALA A 40 9.40 -3.95 1.14
C ALA A 40 8.38 -4.92 1.76
N LEU A 41 8.74 -5.59 2.86
CA LEU A 41 7.84 -6.46 3.59
C LEU A 41 6.67 -5.67 4.22
N TRP A 42 6.98 -4.57 4.90
CA TRP A 42 5.95 -3.69 5.49
C TRP A 42 5.05 -3.06 4.42
N GLY A 43 5.61 -2.64 3.29
CA GLY A 43 4.87 -2.13 2.14
C GLY A 43 3.92 -3.18 1.54
N ALA A 44 4.36 -4.44 1.44
CA ALA A 44 3.52 -5.55 1.00
C ALA A 44 2.36 -5.83 1.95
N VAL A 45 2.60 -5.81 3.27
CA VAL A 45 1.53 -5.95 4.27
C VAL A 45 0.54 -4.79 4.17
N LEU A 46 1.02 -3.55 4.06
CA LEU A 46 0.17 -2.37 3.93
C LEU A 46 -0.69 -2.43 2.66
N ALA A 47 -0.09 -2.82 1.53
CA ALA A 47 -0.80 -3.00 0.26
C ALA A 47 -1.86 -4.10 0.36
N LEU A 48 -1.56 -5.22 1.01
CA LEU A 48 -2.53 -6.29 1.29
C LEU A 48 -3.71 -5.82 2.13
N PHE A 49 -3.45 -5.05 3.19
CA PHE A 49 -4.50 -4.44 4.00
C PHE A 49 -5.34 -3.44 3.21
N GLY A 50 -4.70 -2.60 2.37
CA GLY A 50 -5.37 -1.66 1.49
C GLY A 50 -6.29 -2.36 0.48
N ILE A 51 -5.82 -3.46 -0.13
CA ILE A 51 -6.62 -4.32 -1.01
C ILE A 51 -7.79 -4.92 -0.25
N GLY A 52 -7.56 -5.49 0.94
CA GLY A 52 -8.62 -6.06 1.76
C GLY A 52 -9.70 -5.04 2.12
N GLN A 53 -9.30 -3.81 2.47
CA GLN A 53 -10.23 -2.74 2.81
C GLN A 53 -10.98 -2.21 1.57
N ALA A 54 -10.31 -2.08 0.43
CA ALA A 54 -10.93 -1.71 -0.84
C ALA A 54 -11.95 -2.76 -1.30
N VAL A 55 -11.56 -4.04 -1.28
CA VAL A 55 -12.43 -5.17 -1.60
C VAL A 55 -13.61 -5.19 -0.64
N TRP A 56 -13.40 -5.17 0.68
CA TRP A 56 -14.49 -5.19 1.65
C TRP A 56 -15.45 -4.01 1.48
N SER A 57 -14.95 -2.82 1.17
CA SER A 57 -15.77 -1.64 0.87
C SER A 57 -16.66 -1.84 -0.37
N VAL A 58 -16.15 -2.54 -1.38
CA VAL A 58 -16.87 -2.89 -2.61
C VAL A 58 -17.83 -4.06 -2.39
N THR A 59 -17.45 -5.09 -1.63
CA THR A 59 -18.25 -6.31 -1.39
C THR A 59 -19.39 -6.09 -0.39
N ARG A 60 -19.33 -5.07 0.49
CA ARG A 60 -20.44 -4.66 1.39
C ARG A 60 -21.66 -4.06 0.66
N LYS A 61 -21.84 -4.37 -0.64
CA LYS A 61 -22.98 -3.98 -1.48
C LYS A 61 -23.99 -5.11 -1.73
N ARG A 62 -23.89 -6.26 -1.06
CA ARG A 62 -25.00 -7.23 -0.98
C ARG A 62 -25.81 -7.02 0.28
#